data_AF-A0A241WBM0-F1
#
_entry.id   AF-A0A241WBM0-F1
#
_cell.length_a   1.000
_cell.length_b   1.000
_cell.length_c   1.000
_cell.angle_alpha   90.00
_cell.angle_beta   90.00
_cell.angle_gamma   90.00
#
_symmetry.space_group_name_H-M   'P 1'
#
loop_
_entity.id
_entity.type
_entity.pdbx_description
1 polymer ?
#
loop_
_entity_poly.entity_id
_entity_poly.type
_entity_poly.pdbx_seq_one_letter_code
_entity_poly.pdbx_strand_id
1 'polypeptide(L)'
;MLTVFVEIIMSVFIANFKASDHPIINFVVRGILIGLILFFLGLFSSILSGSNFSLIFALKVCSIAGLGGTLWISLIEYIFGKKK
;
A
#
# COMPACT_ATOMS: atom_id res chain seq x y z
N MET A 1 -14.08 -19.27 17.72
CA MET A 1 -13.39 -17.96 17.72
C MET A 1 -11.89 -18.11 17.44
N LEU A 2 -11.19 -19.04 18.11
CA LEU A 2 -9.76 -19.29 17.88
C LEU A 2 -9.44 -19.91 16.51
N THR A 3 -10.31 -20.80 16.00
CA THR A 3 -10.20 -21.40 14.65
C THR A 3 -10.20 -20.36 13.53
N VAL A 4 -11.14 -19.41 13.58
CA VAL A 4 -11.20 -18.29 12.63
C VAL A 4 -9.91 -17.46 12.67
N PHE A 5 -9.35 -17.26 13.86
CA PHE A 5 -8.11 -16.49 14.03
C PHE A 5 -6.90 -17.20 13.39
N VAL A 6 -6.80 -18.51 13.57
CA VAL A 6 -5.75 -19.34 12.94
C VAL A 6 -5.90 -19.33 11.41
N GLU A 7 -7.12 -19.39 10.90
CA GLU A 7 -7.40 -19.37 9.45
C GLU A 7 -7.04 -18.03 8.80
N ILE A 8 -7.30 -16.91 9.49
CA ILE A 8 -6.86 -15.58 9.07
C ILE A 8 -5.33 -15.48 9.05
N ILE A 9 -4.64 -15.97 10.09
CA ILE A 9 -3.17 -15.96 10.11
C ILE A 9 -2.61 -16.82 8.98
N MET A 10 -3.13 -18.03 8.79
CA MET A 10 -2.67 -18.97 7.76
C MET A 10 -2.87 -18.40 6.35
N SER A 11 -4.02 -17.79 6.08
CA SER A 11 -4.31 -17.16 4.79
C SER A 11 -3.40 -15.97 4.49
N VAL A 12 -3.10 -15.13 5.51
CA VAL A 12 -2.13 -14.03 5.38
C VAL A 12 -0.73 -14.58 5.05
N PHE A 13 -0.30 -15.66 5.71
CA PHE A 13 0.99 -16.30 5.42
C PHE A 13 1.04 -16.86 3.99
N ILE A 14 0.02 -17.58 3.54
CA ILE A 14 -0.05 -18.14 2.18
C ILE A 14 -0.02 -17.03 1.12
N ALA A 15 -0.75 -15.94 1.36
CA ALA A 15 -0.73 -14.78 0.47
C ALA A 15 0.67 -14.14 0.41
N ASN A 16 1.39 -14.07 1.54
CA ASN A 16 2.73 -13.51 1.61
C ASN A 16 3.78 -14.40 0.91
N PHE A 17 3.72 -15.71 1.12
CA PHE A 17 4.59 -16.67 0.41
C PHE A 17 4.38 -16.60 -1.11
N LYS A 18 3.14 -16.60 -1.58
CA LYS A 18 2.83 -16.52 -3.01
C LYS A 18 3.17 -15.16 -3.62
N ALA A 19 3.13 -14.08 -2.82
CA ALA A 19 3.58 -12.76 -3.26
C ALA A 19 5.11 -12.69 -3.39
N SER A 20 5.87 -13.49 -2.64
CA SER A 20 7.33 -13.60 -2.77
C SER A 20 7.76 -14.19 -4.11
N ASP A 21 6.95 -15.09 -4.70
CA ASP A 21 7.22 -15.68 -6.02
C ASP A 21 7.01 -14.68 -7.18
N HIS A 22 6.30 -13.57 -6.94
CA HIS A 22 5.98 -12.56 -7.93
C HIS A 22 6.39 -11.15 -7.45
N PRO A 23 7.70 -10.84 -7.43
CA PRO A 23 8.22 -9.59 -6.86
C PRO A 23 7.61 -8.35 -7.53
N ILE A 24 7.33 -8.40 -8.83
CA ILE A 24 6.72 -7.29 -9.57
C ILE A 24 5.26 -7.06 -9.13
N ILE A 25 4.49 -8.12 -8.89
CA ILE A 25 3.09 -8.00 -8.47
C ILE A 25 3.02 -7.47 -7.04
N ASN A 26 3.88 -7.97 -6.15
CA ASN A 26 3.98 -7.47 -4.78
C ASN A 26 4.32 -5.96 -4.74
N PHE A 27 5.23 -5.53 -5.62
CA PHE A 27 5.58 -4.12 -5.76
C PHE A 27 4.39 -3.24 -6.17
N VAL A 28 3.66 -3.66 -7.20
CA VAL A 28 2.47 -2.93 -7.70
C VAL A 28 1.37 -2.87 -6.64
N VAL A 29 1.06 -4.00 -5.99
CA VAL A 29 0.03 -4.07 -4.94
C VAL A 29 0.37 -3.16 -3.76
N ARG A 30 1.63 -3.11 -3.33
CA ARG A 30 2.07 -2.20 -2.25
C ARG A 30 1.86 -0.73 -2.61
N GLY A 31 2.20 -0.33 -3.84
CA GLY A 31 2.00 1.05 -4.29
C GLY A 31 0.54 1.46 -4.34
N ILE A 32 -0.32 0.56 -4.82
CA ILE A 32 -1.76 0.76 -4.81
C ILE A 32 -2.27 0.89 -3.38
N LEU A 33 -1.80 0.05 -2.45
CA LEU A 33 -2.21 0.09 -1.04
C LEU A 33 -1.84 1.42 -0.38
N ILE A 34 -0.61 1.90 -0.58
CA ILE A 34 -0.12 3.18 -0.02
C ILE A 34 -0.94 4.35 -0.57
N GLY A 35 -1.16 4.39 -1.89
CA GLY A 35 -1.97 5.43 -2.53
C GLY A 35 -3.41 5.44 -2.00
N LEU A 36 -4.00 4.26 -1.80
CA LEU A 36 -5.36 4.10 -1.28
C LEU A 36 -5.47 4.55 0.18
N ILE A 37 -4.51 4.20 1.04
CA ILE A 37 -4.47 4.66 2.44
C ILE A 37 -4.38 6.18 2.52
N LEU A 38 -3.46 6.79 1.73
CA LEU A 38 -3.32 8.25 1.67
C LEU A 38 -4.60 8.93 1.17
N PHE A 39 -5.32 8.30 0.25
CA PHE A 39 -6.55 8.84 -0.31
C PHE A 39 -7.66 8.87 0.73
N PHE A 40 -7.83 7.77 1.48
CA PHE A 40 -8.77 7.69 2.58
C PHE A 40 -8.41 8.67 3.72
N LEU A 41 -7.13 8.81 4.06
CA LEU A 41 -6.65 9.80 5.04
C LEU A 41 -6.98 11.23 4.63
N GLY A 42 -6.72 11.59 3.36
CA GLY A 42 -7.04 12.91 2.82
C GLY A 42 -8.55 13.19 2.81
N LEU A 43 -9.35 12.21 2.39
CA LEU A 43 -10.82 12.30 2.44
C LEU A 43 -11.33 12.51 3.86
N PHE A 44 -10.85 11.70 4.81
CA PHE A 44 -11.29 11.77 6.21
C PHE A 44 -10.91 13.12 6.84
N SER A 45 -9.70 13.58 6.58
CA SER A 45 -9.23 14.91 7.03
C SER A 45 -10.09 16.03 6.47
N SER A 46 -10.50 15.96 5.20
CA SER A 46 -11.32 17.01 4.61
C SER A 46 -12.76 17.00 5.10
N ILE A 47 -13.34 15.83 5.40
CA ILE A 47 -14.64 15.73 6.05
C ILE A 47 -14.60 16.41 7.43
N LEU A 48 -13.54 16.15 8.20
CA LEU A 48 -13.37 16.74 9.54
C LEU A 48 -13.19 18.27 9.48
N SER A 49 -12.44 18.76 8.48
CA SER A 49 -12.08 20.16 8.37
C SER A 49 -13.14 21.03 7.67
N GLY A 50 -14.23 20.44 7.16
CA GLY A 50 -15.30 21.16 6.45
C GLY A 50 -14.84 21.85 5.16
N SER A 51 -13.67 21.48 4.63
CA SER A 51 -13.04 22.11 3.48
C SER A 51 -13.54 21.49 2.18
N ASN A 52 -13.63 22.30 1.12
CA ASN A 52 -13.93 21.85 -0.24
C ASN A 52 -12.76 21.02 -0.79
N PHE A 53 -12.78 19.72 -0.52
CA PHE A 53 -11.81 18.79 -1.10
C PHE A 53 -12.09 18.61 -2.58
N SER A 54 -11.15 19.02 -3.43
CA SER A 54 -11.19 18.64 -4.84
C SER A 54 -10.75 17.18 -4.98
N LEU A 55 -11.72 16.28 -5.21
CA LEU A 55 -11.47 14.85 -5.44
C LEU A 55 -10.42 14.60 -6.53
N ILE A 56 -10.43 15.41 -7.59
CA ILE A 56 -9.50 15.29 -8.72
C ILE A 56 -8.07 15.63 -8.29
N PHE A 57 -7.90 16.66 -7.45
CA PHE A 57 -6.60 17.03 -6.90
C PHE A 57 -6.07 15.94 -5.97
N ALA A 58 -6.92 15.43 -5.08
CA ALA A 58 -6.57 14.36 -4.16
C ALA A 58 -6.14 13.07 -4.88
N LEU A 59 -6.85 12.70 -5.96
CA LEU A 59 -6.51 11.53 -6.75
C LEU A 59 -5.11 11.68 -7.39
N LYS A 60 -4.80 12.85 -7.95
CA LYS A 60 -3.48 13.14 -8.53
C LYS A 60 -2.38 13.07 -7.49
N VAL A 61 -2.57 13.70 -6.33
CA VAL A 61 -1.59 13.69 -5.23
C VAL A 61 -1.37 12.27 -4.71
N CYS A 62 -2.43 11.48 -4.54
CA CYS A 62 -2.31 10.08 -4.12
C CYS A 62 -1.63 9.19 -5.15
N SER A 63 -1.88 9.39 -6.45
CA SER A 63 -1.18 8.63 -7.49
C SER A 63 0.32 8.95 -7.49
N ILE A 64 0.69 10.22 -7.35
CA ILE A 64 2.10 10.65 -7.29
C ILE A 64 2.76 10.14 -6.02
N ALA A 65 2.10 10.27 -4.86
CA ALA A 65 2.61 9.79 -3.58
C ALA A 65 2.71 8.26 -3.53
N GLY A 66 1.74 7.55 -4.12
CA GLY A 66 1.76 6.10 -4.26
C GLY A 66 2.95 5.63 -5.10
N LEU A 67 3.17 6.24 -6.27
CA LEU A 67 4.32 5.97 -7.14
C LEU A 67 5.67 6.33 -6.49
N GLY A 68 5.73 7.47 -5.80
CA GLY A 68 6.91 7.90 -5.06
C GLY A 68 7.24 6.94 -3.92
N GLY A 69 6.22 6.51 -3.17
CA GLY A 69 6.35 5.53 -2.09
C GLY A 69 6.85 4.18 -2.59
N THR A 70 6.33 3.67 -3.71
CA THR A 70 6.85 2.44 -4.31
C THR A 70 8.28 2.59 -4.79
N LEU A 71 8.63 3.66 -5.51
CA LEU A 71 10.02 3.89 -5.94
C LEU A 71 10.99 3.94 -4.76
N TRP A 72 10.58 4.57 -3.65
CA TRP A 72 11.39 4.64 -2.43
C TRP A 72 11.60 3.25 -1.80
N ILE A 73 10.54 2.44 -1.71
CA ILE A 73 10.64 1.07 -1.22
C ILE A 73 11.51 0.22 -2.15
N SER A 74 11.41 0.41 -3.47
CA SER A 74 12.26 -0.25 -4.46
C SER A 74 13.74 0.11 -4.27
N LEU A 75 14.04 1.38 -4.00
CA LEU A 75 15.39 1.84 -3.69
C LEU A 75 15.91 1.23 -2.39
N ILE A 76 15.07 1.13 -1.35
CA ILE A 76 15.43 0.47 -0.10
C ILE A 76 15.71 -1.02 -0.35
N GLU A 77 14.85 -1.72 -1.10
CA GLU A 77 15.07 -3.11 -1.50
C GLU A 77 16.34 -3.26 -2.38
N TYR A 78 16.68 -2.29 -3.22
CA TYR A 78 17.93 -2.32 -4.00
C TYR A 78 19.17 -2.13 -3.12
N ILE A 79 19.12 -1.20 -2.16
CA ILE A 79 20.26 -0.85 -1.29
C ILE A 79 20.46 -1.91 -0.22
N PHE A 80 19.39 -2.38 0.43
CA PHE A 80 19.43 -3.39 1.50
C PHE A 80 19.34 -4.83 0.98
N GLY A 81 18.63 -5.06 -0.13
CA GLY A 81 18.36 -6.38 -0.70
C GLY A 81 19.44 -6.87 -1.66
N LYS A 82 20.60 -6.22 -1.76
CA LYS A 82 21.78 -6.86 -2.36
C LYS A 82 22.32 -7.94 -1.42
N LYS A 83 21.60 -9.06 -1.30
CA LYS A 83 22.11 -10.39 -0.99
C LYS A 83 21.08 -11.46 -1.38
N LYS A 84 21.39 -12.07 -2.53
CA LYS A 84 20.80 -13.24 -3.21
C LYS A 84 19.58 -12.95 -4.07
#